data_AF-A0A6A4RSB8-F1
#
_entry.id   AF-A0A6A4RSB8-F1
#
_cell.length_a   1.000
_cell.length_b   1.000
_cell.length_c   1.000
_cell.angle_alpha   90.00
_cell.angle_beta   90.00
_cell.angle_gamma   90.00
#
_symmetry.space_group_name_H-M   'P 1'
#
loop_
_entity.id
_entity.type
_entity.pdbx_description
1 polymer ?
#
loop_
_entity_poly.entity_id
_entity_poly.type
_entity_poly.pdbx_seq_one_letter_code
_entity_poly.pdbx_strand_id
1 'polypeptide(L)'
;MQFSKEKKRLAADIFQRAMRMQPDVVEWQTSYVLGLTSLFKHSDTGLEGDDWEKMRQAKEQDPENLFLAAKYLQQLARVLKMKHRMDLASVYAKSNQGLAKSDQIYQELLALDLARDLEPAETQVLFNKYAKYLNSERRDRQRSIKYHMKAAEIPIDSFFRQSSIKTLEKIRDKRRDRMCREIDECLARLEEPQ
;
A
#
# COMPACT_ATOMS: atom_id res chain seq x y z
N MET A 1 -11.28 -1.71 26.55
CA MET A 1 -10.34 -2.80 26.87
C MET A 1 -9.50 -3.07 25.63
N GLN A 2 -8.18 -2.86 25.66
CA GLN A 2 -7.29 -3.15 24.51
C GLN A 2 -6.65 -4.53 24.69
N PHE A 3 -6.93 -5.45 23.78
CA PHE A 3 -6.27 -6.76 23.74
C PHE A 3 -4.88 -6.65 23.07
N SER A 4 -3.92 -7.45 23.53
CA SER A 4 -2.60 -7.56 22.89
C SER A 4 -2.71 -8.11 21.47
N LYS A 5 -1.73 -7.82 20.61
CA LYS A 5 -1.69 -8.26 19.20
C LYS A 5 -1.81 -9.77 19.07
N GLU A 6 -1.12 -10.52 19.92
CA GLU A 6 -1.18 -11.98 19.95
C GLU A 6 -2.57 -12.51 20.31
N LYS A 7 -3.24 -11.90 21.31
CA LYS A 7 -4.59 -12.30 21.71
C LYS A 7 -5.62 -12.05 20.61
N LYS A 8 -5.44 -10.96 19.84
CA LYS A 8 -6.31 -10.68 18.69
C LYS A 8 -6.06 -11.64 17.52
N ARG A 9 -4.80 -12.05 17.27
CA ARG A 9 -4.47 -13.09 16.27
C ARG A 9 -5.06 -14.44 16.66
N LEU A 10 -4.88 -14.84 17.91
CA LEU A 10 -5.47 -16.07 18.44
C LEU A 10 -7.00 -16.06 18.30
N ALA A 11 -7.64 -14.92 18.59
CA ALA A 11 -9.07 -14.77 18.37
C ALA A 11 -9.47 -14.93 16.90
N ALA A 12 -8.73 -14.33 15.96
CA ALA A 12 -8.97 -14.51 14.54
C ALA A 12 -8.80 -15.99 14.10
N ASP A 13 -7.76 -16.68 14.55
CA ASP A 13 -7.53 -18.09 14.24
C ASP A 13 -8.63 -19.00 14.80
N ILE A 14 -9.14 -18.69 16.00
CA ILE A 14 -10.25 -19.41 16.63
C ILE A 14 -11.53 -19.22 15.82
N PHE A 15 -11.85 -17.99 15.41
CA PHE A 15 -13.02 -17.74 14.57
C PHE A 15 -12.91 -18.37 13.19
N GLN A 16 -11.71 -18.39 12.59
CA GLN A 16 -11.48 -19.10 11.32
C GLN A 16 -11.71 -20.61 11.44
N ARG A 17 -11.29 -21.22 12.56
CA ARG A 17 -11.59 -22.64 12.84
C ARG A 17 -13.08 -22.85 13.09
N ALA A 18 -13.75 -21.94 13.81
CA ALA A 18 -15.19 -22.00 14.03
C ALA A 18 -15.97 -21.96 12.71
N MET A 19 -15.58 -21.09 11.77
CA MET A 19 -16.17 -21.03 10.43
C MET A 19 -16.02 -22.34 9.63
N ARG A 20 -14.92 -23.08 9.80
CA ARG A 20 -14.74 -24.40 9.15
C ARG A 20 -15.61 -25.49 9.76
N MET A 21 -15.93 -25.37 11.06
CA MET A 21 -16.73 -26.35 11.79
C MET A 21 -18.23 -26.09 11.66
N GLN A 22 -18.64 -24.82 11.55
CA GLN A 22 -20.03 -24.39 11.43
C GLN A 22 -20.09 -23.20 10.44
N PRO A 23 -20.09 -23.47 9.13
CA PRO A 23 -20.05 -22.43 8.10
C PRO A 23 -21.30 -21.56 8.07
N ASP A 24 -22.41 -22.08 8.60
CA ASP A 24 -23.74 -21.46 8.55
C ASP A 24 -23.96 -20.40 9.65
N VAL A 25 -23.02 -20.26 10.59
CA VAL A 25 -23.13 -19.33 11.72
C VAL A 25 -22.39 -18.02 11.39
N VAL A 26 -23.17 -17.01 11.06
CA VAL A 26 -22.75 -15.71 10.52
C VAL A 26 -22.01 -14.85 11.56
N GLU A 27 -22.31 -15.03 12.84
CA GLU A 27 -21.68 -14.31 13.96
C GLU A 27 -20.19 -14.62 14.11
N TRP A 28 -19.75 -15.83 13.72
CA TRP A 28 -18.32 -16.20 13.69
C TRP A 28 -17.56 -15.44 12.60
N GLN A 29 -18.20 -15.20 11.46
CA GLN A 29 -17.62 -14.44 10.36
C GLN A 29 -17.47 -12.97 10.73
N THR A 30 -18.49 -12.41 11.37
CA THR A 30 -18.47 -11.04 11.92
C THR A 30 -17.36 -10.89 12.96
N SER A 31 -17.24 -11.86 13.89
CA SER A 31 -16.21 -11.84 14.94
C SER A 31 -14.80 -12.06 14.39
N TYR A 32 -14.63 -12.86 13.34
CA TYR A 32 -13.38 -13.01 12.59
C TYR A 32 -12.93 -11.69 11.96
N VAL A 33 -13.81 -11.04 11.20
CA VAL A 33 -13.50 -9.76 10.56
C VAL A 33 -13.29 -8.64 11.59
N LEU A 34 -13.96 -8.67 12.75
CA LEU A 34 -13.69 -7.78 13.89
C LEU A 34 -12.30 -8.01 14.52
N GLY A 35 -11.90 -9.27 14.68
CA GLY A 35 -10.57 -9.67 15.11
C GLY A 35 -9.49 -9.12 14.17
N LEU A 36 -9.68 -9.31 12.87
CA LEU A 36 -8.84 -8.73 11.82
C LEU A 36 -8.86 -7.20 11.88
N THR A 37 -10.04 -6.55 11.83
CA THR A 37 -10.18 -5.07 11.84
C THR A 37 -9.46 -4.39 13.00
N SER A 38 -9.43 -5.05 14.16
CA SER A 38 -8.77 -4.57 15.38
C SER A 38 -7.25 -4.84 15.45
N LEU A 39 -6.73 -5.78 14.65
CA LEU A 39 -5.30 -6.01 14.43
C LEU A 39 -4.68 -4.96 13.51
N PHE A 40 -5.42 -4.48 12.50
CA PHE A 40 -4.89 -3.50 11.53
C PHE A 40 -4.62 -2.11 12.11
N LYS A 41 -5.15 -1.75 13.28
CA LYS A 41 -4.75 -0.50 13.95
C LYS A 41 -3.30 -0.50 14.44
N HIS A 42 -2.63 -1.66 14.49
CA HIS A 42 -1.30 -1.81 15.11
C HIS A 42 -0.36 -2.83 14.40
N SER A 43 -0.55 -3.16 13.12
CA SER A 43 0.38 -4.01 12.37
C SER A 43 1.12 -3.23 11.30
N ASP A 44 2.45 -3.35 11.27
CA ASP A 44 3.34 -2.87 10.18
C ASP A 44 3.00 -3.47 8.81
N THR A 45 2.26 -4.58 8.79
CA THR A 45 1.71 -5.22 7.60
C THR A 45 0.33 -4.63 7.35
N GLY A 46 0.27 -3.55 6.58
CA GLY A 46 -0.99 -3.10 6.01
C GLY A 46 -1.53 -4.09 4.97
N LEU A 47 -2.76 -3.86 4.53
CA LEU A 47 -3.57 -4.71 3.65
C LEU A 47 -2.76 -5.17 2.44
N GLU A 48 -2.34 -6.44 2.44
CA GLU A 48 -1.92 -7.15 1.25
C GLU A 48 -3.15 -7.44 0.37
N GLY A 49 -2.94 -7.64 -0.92
CA GLY A 49 -4.03 -7.87 -1.89
C GLY A 49 -5.02 -8.96 -1.49
N ASP A 50 -4.56 -9.97 -0.75
CA ASP A 50 -5.37 -11.08 -0.23
C ASP A 50 -6.40 -10.66 0.83
N ASP A 51 -6.14 -9.60 1.61
CA ASP A 51 -7.02 -9.20 2.72
C ASP A 51 -8.22 -8.37 2.26
N TRP A 52 -8.04 -7.57 1.20
CA TRP A 52 -9.15 -6.89 0.52
C TRP A 52 -10.11 -7.87 -0.13
N GLU A 53 -9.57 -8.93 -0.72
CA GLU A 53 -10.36 -9.98 -1.34
C GLU A 53 -11.14 -10.78 -0.29
N LYS A 54 -10.53 -11.10 0.86
CA LYS A 54 -11.24 -11.69 2.01
C LYS A 54 -12.34 -10.77 2.54
N MET A 55 -12.12 -9.46 2.61
CA MET A 55 -13.14 -8.51 3.06
C MET A 55 -14.30 -8.39 2.07
N ARG A 56 -14.02 -8.43 0.77
CA ARG A 56 -15.03 -8.50 -0.29
C ARG A 56 -15.85 -9.79 -0.17
N GLN A 57 -15.18 -10.94 -0.08
CA GLN A 57 -15.81 -12.25 0.04
C GLN A 57 -16.69 -12.35 1.30
N ALA A 58 -16.20 -11.88 2.45
CA ALA A 58 -16.99 -11.84 3.68
C ALA A 58 -18.25 -10.95 3.52
N LYS A 59 -18.14 -9.81 2.84
CA LYS A 59 -19.31 -8.95 2.55
C LYS A 59 -20.29 -9.63 1.58
N GLU A 60 -19.80 -10.36 0.57
CA GLU A 60 -20.63 -11.07 -0.40
C GLU A 60 -21.35 -12.27 0.22
N GLN A 61 -20.71 -12.95 1.17
CA GLN A 61 -21.29 -14.06 1.94
C GLN A 61 -22.34 -13.57 2.95
N ASP A 62 -22.15 -12.36 3.50
CA ASP A 62 -23.05 -11.78 4.51
C ASP A 62 -23.42 -10.32 4.14
N PRO A 63 -24.29 -10.14 3.13
CA PRO A 63 -24.66 -8.81 2.64
C PRO A 63 -25.53 -8.02 3.63
N GLU A 64 -26.19 -8.68 4.59
CA GLU A 64 -27.04 -8.03 5.61
C GLU A 64 -26.23 -7.44 6.77
N ASN A 65 -24.94 -7.77 6.86
CA ASN A 65 -24.05 -7.23 7.88
C ASN A 65 -23.65 -5.79 7.57
N LEU A 66 -24.51 -4.88 8.03
CA LEU A 66 -24.37 -3.44 7.86
C LEU A 66 -23.03 -2.92 8.40
N PHE A 67 -22.47 -3.54 9.45
CA PHE A 67 -21.19 -3.15 10.01
C PHE A 67 -20.03 -3.48 9.05
N LEU A 68 -20.00 -4.71 8.52
CA LEU A 68 -19.01 -5.14 7.54
C LEU A 68 -19.10 -4.31 6.26
N ALA A 69 -20.31 -4.09 5.76
CA ALA A 69 -20.56 -3.22 4.62
C ALA A 69 -20.04 -1.80 4.85
N ALA A 70 -20.31 -1.20 6.01
CA ALA A 70 -19.83 0.14 6.37
C ALA A 70 -18.30 0.20 6.44
N LYS A 71 -17.63 -0.82 7.00
CA LYS A 71 -16.17 -0.89 7.05
C LYS A 71 -15.55 -1.04 5.66
N TYR A 72 -16.09 -1.92 4.83
CA TYR A 72 -15.65 -2.10 3.45
C TYR A 72 -15.77 -0.80 2.65
N LEU A 73 -16.93 -0.14 2.71
CA LEU A 73 -17.16 1.14 2.04
C LEU A 73 -16.23 2.25 2.54
N GLN A 74 -15.97 2.30 3.85
CA GLN A 74 -15.04 3.27 4.42
C GLN A 74 -13.63 3.09 3.86
N GLN A 75 -13.12 1.85 3.80
CA GLN A 75 -11.79 1.59 3.24
C GLN A 75 -11.75 1.84 1.73
N LEU A 76 -12.83 1.53 1.02
CA LEU A 76 -12.90 1.73 -0.42
C LEU A 76 -12.86 3.23 -0.75
N ALA A 77 -13.62 4.02 0.01
CA ALA A 77 -13.59 5.47 -0.09
C ALA A 77 -12.19 6.04 0.19
N ARG A 78 -11.45 5.49 1.16
CA ARG A 78 -10.05 5.89 1.42
C ARG A 78 -9.15 5.59 0.22
N VAL A 79 -9.13 4.34 -0.25
CA VAL A 79 -8.30 3.91 -1.40
C VAL A 79 -8.61 4.74 -2.63
N LEU A 80 -9.90 4.95 -2.94
CA LEU A 80 -10.33 5.78 -4.06
C LEU A 80 -9.86 7.22 -3.88
N LYS A 81 -10.06 7.84 -2.71
CA LYS A 81 -9.61 9.21 -2.44
C LYS A 81 -8.11 9.37 -2.66
N MET A 82 -7.31 8.39 -2.25
CA MET A 82 -5.85 8.42 -2.47
C MET A 82 -5.49 8.33 -3.95
N LYS A 83 -6.07 7.37 -4.68
CA LYS A 83 -5.85 7.20 -6.14
C LYS A 83 -6.20 8.48 -6.90
N HIS A 84 -7.36 9.07 -6.62
CA HIS A 84 -7.79 10.33 -7.24
C HIS A 84 -6.83 11.49 -6.94
N ARG A 85 -6.30 11.59 -5.71
CA ARG A 85 -5.30 12.62 -5.37
C ARG A 85 -3.99 12.43 -6.13
N MET A 86 -3.51 11.20 -6.28
CA MET A 86 -2.31 10.91 -7.07
C MET A 86 -2.51 11.25 -8.55
N ASP A 87 -3.68 10.92 -9.11
CA ASP A 87 -4.00 11.26 -10.50
C ASP A 87 -4.12 12.77 -10.70
N LEU A 88 -4.74 13.47 -9.75
CA LEU A 88 -4.83 14.92 -9.74
C LEU A 88 -3.44 15.58 -9.69
N ALA A 89 -2.52 15.06 -8.85
CA ALA A 89 -1.13 15.51 -8.84
C ALA A 89 -0.47 15.32 -10.20
N SER A 90 -0.65 14.15 -10.84
CA SER A 90 -0.10 13.89 -12.17
C SER A 90 -0.68 14.80 -13.25
N VAL A 91 -1.94 15.20 -13.16
CA VAL A 91 -2.55 16.16 -14.09
C VAL A 91 -1.97 17.55 -13.87
N TYR A 92 -1.87 17.99 -12.61
CA TYR A 92 -1.25 19.28 -12.29
C TYR A 92 0.23 19.35 -12.72
N ALA A 93 0.99 18.28 -12.55
CA ALA A 93 2.38 18.18 -12.99
C ALA A 93 2.57 18.48 -14.49
N LYS A 94 1.57 18.11 -15.31
CA LYS A 94 1.59 18.30 -16.77
C LYS A 94 0.96 19.62 -17.22
N SER A 95 0.39 20.40 -16.31
CA SER A 95 -0.19 21.71 -16.61
C SER A 95 0.85 22.82 -16.46
N ASN A 96 0.82 23.81 -17.35
CA ASN A 96 1.79 24.93 -17.39
C ASN A 96 1.96 25.69 -16.07
N GLN A 97 0.93 25.72 -15.21
CA GLN A 97 0.96 26.42 -13.92
C GLN A 97 0.64 25.49 -12.73
N GLY A 98 0.59 24.17 -12.96
CA GLY A 98 0.17 23.21 -11.93
C GLY A 98 1.29 22.66 -11.06
N LEU A 99 2.56 22.98 -11.35
CA LEU A 99 3.70 22.33 -10.70
C LEU A 99 3.74 22.53 -9.17
N ALA A 100 3.40 23.72 -8.68
CA ALA A 100 3.32 24.01 -7.26
C ALA A 100 2.19 23.21 -6.57
N LYS A 101 1.04 23.04 -7.24
CA LYS A 101 -0.07 22.24 -6.73
C LYS A 101 0.27 20.75 -6.71
N SER A 102 0.97 20.26 -7.73
CA SER A 102 1.46 18.89 -7.75
C SER A 102 2.41 18.62 -6.58
N ASP A 103 3.36 19.52 -6.32
CA ASP A 103 4.26 19.43 -5.17
C ASP A 103 3.49 19.33 -3.85
N GLN A 104 2.54 20.25 -3.65
CA GLN A 104 1.74 20.28 -2.44
C GLN A 104 1.00 18.96 -2.24
N ILE A 105 0.34 18.43 -3.27
CA ILE A 105 -0.42 17.19 -3.16
C ILE A 105 0.51 16.01 -2.83
N TYR A 106 1.68 15.90 -3.48
CA TYR A 106 2.63 14.83 -3.17
C TYR A 106 3.19 14.95 -1.75
N GLN A 107 3.49 16.16 -1.28
CA GLN A 107 3.93 16.39 0.11
C GLN A 107 2.86 15.96 1.12
N GLU A 108 1.59 16.32 0.88
CA GLU A 108 0.46 15.89 1.71
C GLU A 108 0.30 14.35 1.69
N LEU A 109 0.45 13.70 0.53
CA LEU A 109 0.35 12.24 0.43
C LEU A 109 1.51 11.52 1.15
N LEU A 110 2.74 12.06 1.09
CA LEU A 110 3.88 11.54 1.82
C LEU A 110 3.75 11.73 3.33
N ALA A 111 3.13 12.83 3.78
CA ALA A 111 2.84 13.04 5.19
C ALA A 111 1.83 12.02 5.73
N LEU A 112 0.83 11.63 4.92
CA LEU A 112 -0.11 10.55 5.27
C LEU A 112 0.60 9.19 5.36
N ASP A 113 1.53 8.91 4.45
CA ASP A 113 2.34 7.67 4.49
C ASP A 113 3.20 7.62 5.77
N LEU A 114 3.84 8.74 6.15
CA LEU A 114 4.60 8.84 7.39
C LEU A 114 3.75 8.61 8.65
N ALA A 115 2.48 9.03 8.61
CA ALA A 115 1.50 8.75 9.65
C ALA A 115 1.01 7.28 9.68
N ARG A 116 1.47 6.45 8.73
CA ARG A 116 1.04 5.06 8.50
C ARG A 116 -0.46 4.93 8.18
N ASP A 117 -0.99 5.95 7.51
CA ASP A 117 -2.38 5.97 7.05
C ASP A 117 -2.55 5.39 5.64
N LEU A 118 -1.45 5.07 4.94
CA LEU A 118 -1.46 4.37 3.65
C LEU A 118 -1.11 2.90 3.84
N GLU A 119 -1.86 2.05 3.15
CA GLU A 119 -1.53 0.63 3.06
C GLU A 119 -0.33 0.44 2.10
N PRO A 120 0.46 -0.64 2.25
CA PRO A 120 1.68 -0.85 1.47
C PRO A 120 1.45 -0.82 -0.05
N ALA A 121 0.29 -1.29 -0.53
CA ALA A 121 -0.06 -1.24 -1.95
C ALA A 121 -0.15 0.22 -2.45
N GLU A 122 -0.91 1.07 -1.76
CA GLU A 122 -1.04 2.50 -2.05
C GLU A 122 0.30 3.24 -1.90
N THR A 123 1.08 2.94 -0.86
CA THR A 123 2.42 3.51 -0.66
C THR A 123 3.35 3.17 -1.83
N GLN A 124 3.30 1.93 -2.32
CA GLN A 124 4.09 1.50 -3.47
C GLN A 124 3.73 2.28 -4.74
N VAL A 125 2.43 2.50 -4.99
CA VAL A 125 1.96 3.35 -6.10
C VAL A 125 2.42 4.80 -5.92
N LEU A 126 2.28 5.35 -4.71
CA LEU A 126 2.69 6.72 -4.38
C LEU A 126 4.17 6.94 -4.69
N PHE A 127 5.04 6.07 -4.18
CA PHE A 127 6.48 6.19 -4.40
C PHE A 127 6.85 6.07 -5.87
N ASN A 128 6.25 5.13 -6.63
CA ASN A 128 6.50 5.03 -8.07
C ASN A 128 6.07 6.30 -8.83
N LYS A 129 4.86 6.80 -8.58
CA LYS A 129 4.34 8.01 -9.23
C LYS A 129 5.17 9.24 -8.87
N TYR A 130 5.52 9.40 -7.59
CA TYR A 130 6.34 10.51 -7.13
C TYR A 130 7.76 10.46 -7.69
N ALA A 131 8.36 9.27 -7.79
CA ALA A 131 9.67 9.10 -8.42
C ALA A 131 9.67 9.55 -9.89
N LYS A 132 8.63 9.19 -10.66
CA LYS A 132 8.46 9.62 -12.05
C LYS A 132 8.29 11.14 -12.16
N TYR A 133 7.50 11.73 -11.27
CA TYR A 133 7.31 13.18 -11.19
C TYR A 133 8.62 13.93 -10.88
N LEU A 134 9.40 13.42 -9.92
CA LEU A 134 10.68 14.03 -9.57
C LEU A 134 11.66 14.02 -10.75
N ASN A 135 11.69 12.92 -11.51
CA ASN A 135 12.60 12.80 -12.63
C ASN A 135 12.23 13.70 -13.81
N SER A 136 10.95 13.72 -14.22
CA SER A 136 10.57 14.36 -15.49
C SER A 136 10.30 15.85 -15.32
N GLU A 137 9.64 16.26 -14.23
CA GLU A 137 9.13 17.61 -14.03
C GLU A 137 10.04 18.43 -13.12
N ARG A 138 10.62 17.81 -12.08
CA ARG A 138 11.58 18.48 -11.18
C ARG A 138 13.03 18.31 -11.60
N ARG A 139 13.33 17.38 -12.51
CA ARG A 139 14.70 16.99 -12.90
C ARG A 139 15.57 16.58 -11.69
N ASP A 140 14.94 16.18 -10.59
CA ASP A 140 15.59 15.69 -9.37
C ASP A 140 15.79 14.17 -9.48
N ARG A 141 16.79 13.80 -10.27
CA ARG A 141 17.14 12.39 -10.54
C ARG A 141 17.45 11.62 -9.27
N GLN A 142 18.04 12.29 -8.29
CA GLN A 142 18.58 11.66 -7.09
C GLN A 142 17.47 11.29 -6.12
N ARG A 143 16.53 12.21 -5.89
CA ARG A 143 15.33 11.85 -5.13
C ARG A 143 14.47 10.85 -5.89
N SER A 144 14.38 10.96 -7.23
CA SER A 144 13.66 9.98 -8.04
C SER A 144 14.18 8.55 -7.81
N ILE A 145 15.50 8.33 -7.88
CA ILE A 145 16.11 7.02 -7.62
C ILE A 145 15.74 6.51 -6.22
N LYS A 146 15.85 7.35 -5.19
CA LYS A 146 15.49 6.98 -3.81
C LYS A 146 14.04 6.51 -3.69
N TYR A 147 13.09 7.19 -4.34
CA TYR A 147 11.69 6.78 -4.30
C TYR A 147 11.41 5.54 -5.15
N HIS A 148 12.13 5.32 -6.25
CA HIS A 148 12.07 4.04 -6.97
C HIS A 148 12.58 2.88 -6.10
N MET A 149 13.66 3.06 -5.34
CA MET A 149 14.16 2.06 -4.38
C MET A 149 13.10 1.75 -3.31
N LYS A 150 12.54 2.79 -2.67
CA LYS A 150 11.47 2.62 -1.68
C LYS A 150 10.25 1.86 -2.22
N ALA A 151 9.85 2.12 -3.48
CA ALA A 151 8.77 1.39 -4.11
C ALA A 151 9.14 -0.09 -4.38
N ALA A 152 10.39 -0.36 -4.76
CA ALA A 152 10.87 -1.71 -5.04
C ALA A 152 11.03 -2.57 -3.77
N GLU A 153 11.40 -1.93 -2.64
CA GLU A 153 11.56 -2.55 -1.32
C GLU A 153 10.25 -3.02 -0.69
N ILE A 154 9.09 -2.48 -1.11
CA ILE A 154 7.79 -2.97 -0.65
C ILE A 154 7.51 -4.32 -1.33
N PRO A 155 7.34 -5.43 -0.59
CA PRO A 155 7.31 -6.79 -1.13
C PRO A 155 5.95 -7.18 -1.74
N ILE A 156 5.19 -6.22 -2.28
CA ILE A 156 3.96 -6.49 -3.02
C ILE A 156 4.32 -6.63 -4.49
N ASP A 157 4.08 -7.82 -5.06
CA ASP A 157 4.23 -7.99 -6.50
C ASP A 157 3.15 -7.20 -7.25
N SER A 158 3.60 -6.18 -7.97
CA SER A 158 2.72 -5.31 -8.73
C SER A 158 3.45 -4.74 -9.92
N PHE A 159 2.67 -4.28 -10.89
CA PHE A 159 3.18 -3.51 -12.02
C PHE A 159 4.06 -2.32 -11.58
N PHE A 160 3.71 -1.65 -10.47
CA PHE A 160 4.44 -0.48 -9.98
C PHE A 160 5.80 -0.86 -9.37
N ARG A 161 5.86 -2.00 -8.66
CA ARG A 161 7.11 -2.57 -8.15
C ARG A 161 8.06 -2.90 -9.29
N GLN A 162 7.57 -3.70 -10.24
CA GLN A 162 8.34 -4.13 -11.42
C GLN A 162 8.78 -2.93 -12.27
N SER A 163 7.92 -1.91 -12.44
CA SER A 163 8.26 -0.66 -13.10
C SER A 163 9.41 0.09 -12.42
N SER A 164 9.47 0.09 -11.09
CA SER A 164 10.57 0.73 -10.35
C SER A 164 11.86 -0.08 -10.48
N ILE A 165 11.80 -1.40 -10.28
CA ILE A 165 12.97 -2.30 -10.43
C ILE A 165 13.59 -2.15 -11.82
N LYS A 166 12.78 -2.25 -12.89
CA LYS A 166 13.24 -2.06 -14.26
C LYS A 166 13.87 -0.70 -14.52
N THR A 167 13.42 0.34 -13.82
CA THR A 167 14.01 1.68 -13.93
C THR A 167 15.37 1.73 -13.23
N LEU A 168 15.49 1.13 -12.05
CA LEU A 168 16.73 1.03 -11.29
C LEU A 168 17.78 0.21 -12.05
N GLU A 169 17.42 -0.95 -12.60
CA GLU A 169 18.29 -1.78 -13.46
C GLU A 169 18.84 -0.98 -14.64
N LYS A 170 17.98 -0.26 -15.37
CA LYS A 170 18.41 0.58 -16.50
C LYS A 170 19.40 1.69 -16.09
N ILE A 171 19.28 2.24 -14.88
CA ILE A 171 20.20 3.26 -14.37
C ILE A 171 21.52 2.59 -13.95
N ARG A 172 21.42 1.47 -13.23
CA ARG A 172 22.54 0.62 -12.83
C ARG A 172 23.40 0.26 -14.03
N ASP A 173 22.81 -0.28 -15.09
CA ASP A 173 23.52 -0.83 -16.25
C ASP A 173 24.30 0.25 -17.03
N LYS A 174 23.90 1.52 -16.93
CA LYS A 174 24.64 2.63 -17.52
C LYS A 174 25.92 2.98 -16.76
N ARG A 175 26.05 2.59 -15.49
CA ARG A 175 27.22 2.80 -14.61
C ARG A 175 27.75 4.25 -14.56
N ARG A 176 26.89 5.23 -14.80
CA ARG A 176 27.23 6.67 -14.87
C ARG A 176 26.59 7.51 -13.77
N ASP A 177 25.62 6.96 -13.04
CA ASP A 177 24.97 7.69 -11.94
C ASP A 177 25.76 7.51 -10.66
N ARG A 178 25.84 8.57 -9.84
CA ARG A 178 26.53 8.52 -8.55
C ARG A 178 25.87 7.56 -7.55
N MET A 179 24.58 7.24 -7.75
CA MET A 179 23.84 6.30 -6.90
C MET A 179 23.96 4.83 -7.33
N CYS A 180 24.85 4.49 -8.27
CA CYS A 180 24.96 3.10 -8.74
C CYS A 180 25.22 2.10 -7.60
N ARG A 181 26.03 2.47 -6.59
CA ARG A 181 26.30 1.62 -5.43
C ARG A 181 25.02 1.32 -4.64
N GLU A 182 24.26 2.35 -4.31
CA GLU A 182 23.01 2.21 -3.56
C GLU A 182 21.97 1.40 -4.36
N ILE A 183 21.96 1.56 -5.68
CA ILE A 183 21.09 0.75 -6.56
C ILE A 183 21.52 -0.72 -6.54
N ASP A 184 22.81 -1.02 -6.66
CA ASP A 184 23.34 -2.38 -6.60
C ASP A 184 22.95 -3.05 -5.26
N GLU A 185 23.18 -2.36 -4.14
CA GLU A 185 22.81 -2.84 -2.81
C GLU A 185 21.30 -3.06 -2.66
N CYS A 186 20.47 -2.16 -3.21
CA CYS A 186 19.02 -2.30 -3.17
C CYS A 186 18.57 -3.53 -3.96
N LEU A 187 19.02 -3.68 -5.21
CA LEU A 187 18.62 -4.80 -6.05
C LEU A 187 19.08 -6.14 -5.48
N ALA A 188 20.28 -6.20 -4.89
CA ALA A 188 20.76 -7.41 -4.21
C ALA A 188 19.83 -7.85 -3.07
N ARG A 189 19.33 -6.91 -2.25
CA ARG A 189 18.35 -7.21 -1.18
C ARG A 189 17.00 -7.70 -1.70
N LEU A 190 16.64 -7.40 -2.95
CA LEU A 190 15.38 -7.86 -3.54
C LEU A 190 15.48 -9.29 -4.09
N GLU A 191 16.68 -9.81 -4.32
CA GLU A 191 16.95 -11.18 -4.81
C GLU A 191 17.05 -12.21 -3.67
N GLU A 192 17.28 -11.75 -2.43
CA GLU A 192 17.26 -12.62 -1.25
C GLU A 192 15.82 -13.09 -0.96
N PRO A 193 15.58 -14.41 -0.75
CA PRO A 193 14.26 -14.88 -0.36
C PRO A 193 13.86 -14.28 0.99
N GLN A 194 12.75 -13.54 1.01
CA GLN A 194 12.13 -12.99 2.22
C GLN A 194 11.24 -13.99 2.93
#